data_AF-A0A7S4B1S7-F1
#
_entry.id   AF-A0A7S4B1S7-F1
#
_cell.length_a   1.000
_cell.length_b   1.000
_cell.length_c   1.000
_cell.angle_alpha   90.00
_cell.angle_beta   90.00
_cell.angle_gamma   90.00
#
_symmetry.space_group_name_H-M   'P 1'
#
loop_
_entity.id
_entity.type
_entity.pdbx_description
1 polymer ?
#
loop_
_entity_poly.entity_id
_entity_poly.type
_entity_poly.pdbx_seq_one_letter_code
_entity_poly.pdbx_strand_id
1 'polypeptide(L)'
;IVPTISRWIFLAFSCNGYEYDSLAGIEQRFLRDDMRVICSTPTSSSPEHDEIKLVAYIMSIIWVVGVPVLYLALLMLGREALLAGRQTALTMATWILYKEYKLAVFWWELVELLRRQVLTGAVALIPEENALQRLLLAITLILLHMTTLLYFKPYKREDDSVVATIANLLLLSVFMLALLVKIYDDVAVESSEELAAEVLGGIQ
;
A
#
# COMPACT_ATOMS: atom_id res chain seq x y z
N ILE A 1 -11.64 -0.32 -13.21
CA ILE A 1 -12.75 -0.15 -12.22
C ILE A 1 -12.23 0.21 -10.83
N VAL A 2 -11.05 -0.26 -10.40
CA VAL A 2 -10.48 0.06 -9.08
C VAL A 2 -9.90 1.49 -8.87
N PRO A 3 -9.49 2.30 -9.89
CA PRO A 3 -8.72 3.52 -9.58
C PRO A 3 -9.55 4.66 -9.00
N THR A 4 -10.87 4.67 -9.18
CA THR A 4 -11.71 5.78 -8.74
C THR A 4 -11.90 5.76 -7.22
N ILE A 5 -12.29 4.62 -6.65
CA ILE A 5 -12.60 4.50 -5.21
C ILE A 5 -11.32 4.54 -4.36
N SER A 6 -10.23 3.90 -4.82
CA SER A 6 -8.95 3.96 -4.10
C SER A 6 -8.40 5.39 -4.06
N ARG A 7 -8.55 6.16 -5.14
CA ARG A 7 -8.17 7.58 -5.16
C ARG A 7 -8.95 8.41 -4.13
N TRP A 8 -10.26 8.23 -4.01
CA TRP A 8 -11.07 8.93 -2.99
C TRP A 8 -10.63 8.60 -1.57
N ILE A 9 -10.32 7.33 -1.28
CA ILE A 9 -9.86 6.90 0.04
C ILE A 9 -8.49 7.52 0.35
N PHE A 10 -7.54 7.51 -0.60
CA PHE A 10 -6.21 8.08 -0.36
C PHE A 10 -6.19 9.60 -0.27
N LEU A 11 -7.12 10.28 -0.96
CA LEU A 11 -7.29 11.73 -0.84
C LEU A 11 -7.77 12.14 0.56
N ALA A 12 -8.55 11.27 1.25
CA ALA A 12 -8.98 11.53 2.62
C ALA A 12 -7.83 11.55 3.65
N PHE A 13 -6.66 10.97 3.32
CA PHE A 13 -5.49 10.95 4.19
C PHE A 13 -4.39 11.94 3.78
N SER A 14 -4.53 12.61 2.63
CA SER A 14 -3.53 13.55 2.12
C SER A 14 -3.83 14.97 2.62
N CYS A 15 -3.05 15.45 3.58
CA CYS A 15 -3.15 16.80 4.12
C CYS A 15 -1.90 17.62 3.76
N ASN A 16 -2.09 18.87 3.32
CA ASN A 16 -1.02 19.82 3.06
C ASN A 16 -0.96 20.88 4.16
N GLY A 17 0.23 21.16 4.67
CA GLY A 17 0.48 22.28 5.58
C GLY A 17 0.60 23.60 4.82
N TYR A 18 -0.03 24.65 5.35
CA TYR A 18 0.17 26.02 4.92
C TYR A 18 0.47 26.88 6.15
N GLU A 19 1.46 27.75 6.03
CA GLU A 19 1.79 28.75 7.04
C GLU A 19 0.72 29.85 7.01
N TYR A 20 -0.06 29.98 8.08
CA TYR A 20 -1.24 30.86 8.08
C TYR A 20 -0.90 32.27 8.60
N ASP A 21 0.08 32.39 9.50
CA ASP A 21 0.51 33.68 10.06
C ASP A 21 2.02 33.68 10.32
N SER A 22 2.76 34.43 9.50
CA SER A 22 4.21 34.59 9.54
C SER A 22 4.73 35.36 10.76
N LEU A 23 3.83 35.98 11.54
CA LEU A 23 4.18 36.65 12.80
C LEU A 23 4.05 35.74 14.02
N ALA A 24 3.23 34.69 13.93
CA ALA A 24 2.96 33.75 15.04
C ALA A 24 3.57 32.36 14.83
N GLY A 25 4.08 32.04 13.63
CA GLY A 25 4.68 30.73 13.31
C GLY A 25 3.67 29.58 13.38
N ILE A 26 2.38 29.86 13.16
CA ILE A 26 1.32 28.86 13.30
C ILE A 26 1.13 28.14 11.95
N GLU A 27 1.50 26.87 11.91
CA GLU A 27 1.17 25.97 10.80
C GLU A 27 -0.25 25.39 10.94
N GLN A 28 -1.03 25.43 9.86
CA GLN A 28 -2.31 24.74 9.75
C GLN A 28 -2.30 23.76 8.59
N ARG A 29 -2.75 22.51 8.82
CA ARG A 29 -2.85 21.49 7.77
C ARG A 29 -4.28 21.38 7.25
N PHE A 30 -4.47 21.44 5.95
CA PHE A 30 -5.76 21.30 5.27
C PHE A 30 -5.80 20.04 4.41
N LEU A 31 -6.99 19.47 4.21
CA LEU A 31 -7.18 18.33 3.33
C LEU A 31 -6.93 18.75 1.87
N ARG A 32 -6.15 17.94 1.13
CA ARG A 32 -5.71 18.29 -0.23
C ARG A 32 -6.85 18.38 -1.25
N ASP A 33 -7.93 17.63 -1.04
CA ASP A 33 -9.09 17.59 -1.95
C ASP A 33 -10.16 18.63 -1.60
N ASP A 34 -10.36 18.92 -0.31
CA ASP A 34 -11.25 19.97 0.16
C ASP A 34 -10.54 20.89 1.16
N MET A 35 -10.13 22.07 0.69
CA MET A 35 -9.47 23.09 1.50
C MET A 35 -10.34 23.67 2.63
N ARG A 36 -11.62 23.28 2.74
CA ARG A 36 -12.48 23.67 3.87
C ARG A 36 -12.22 22.83 5.12
N VAL A 37 -11.69 21.62 4.97
CA VAL A 37 -11.51 20.68 6.09
C VAL A 37 -10.10 20.81 6.67
N ILE A 38 -10.02 21.14 7.96
CA ILE A 38 -8.76 21.31 8.69
C ILE A 38 -8.35 19.95 9.28
N CYS A 39 -7.16 19.46 8.95
CA CYS A 39 -6.64 18.17 9.41
C CYS A 39 -6.00 18.23 10.80
N SER A 40 -5.30 19.32 11.12
CA SER A 40 -4.67 19.53 12.42
C SER A 40 -4.48 21.02 12.70
N THR A 41 -4.90 21.46 13.90
CA THR A 41 -4.54 22.77 14.47
C THR A 41 -3.49 22.57 15.57
N PRO A 42 -2.64 23.56 15.88
CA PRO A 42 -1.61 23.43 16.93
C PRO A 42 -2.17 23.11 18.33
N THR A 43 -3.46 23.32 18.56
CA THR A 43 -4.10 23.17 19.88
C THR A 43 -4.95 21.89 19.99
N SER A 44 -5.38 21.29 18.87
CA SER A 44 -6.18 20.05 18.86
C SER A 44 -6.42 19.51 17.43
N SER A 45 -6.46 18.17 17.27
CA SER A 45 -7.03 17.52 16.08
C SER A 45 -8.54 17.80 15.98
N SER A 46 -9.03 18.18 14.81
CA SER A 46 -10.46 18.45 14.59
C SER A 46 -11.27 17.15 14.66
N PRO A 47 -12.39 17.09 15.40
CA PRO A 47 -13.20 15.89 15.51
C PRO A 47 -13.85 15.48 14.18
N GLU A 48 -14.18 16.44 13.30
CA GLU A 48 -14.79 16.18 11.99
C GLU A 48 -13.88 15.37 11.05
N HIS A 49 -12.56 15.59 11.11
CA HIS A 49 -11.62 14.87 10.28
C HIS A 49 -11.38 13.43 10.77
N ASP A 50 -11.49 13.19 12.08
CA ASP A 50 -11.32 11.86 12.68
C ASP A 50 -12.50 10.93 12.33
N GLU A 51 -13.73 11.48 12.31
CA GLU A 51 -14.92 10.72 11.88
C GLU A 51 -14.84 10.30 10.40
N ILE A 52 -14.38 11.20 9.52
CA ILE A 52 -14.20 10.89 8.09
C ILE A 52 -13.11 9.82 7.89
N LYS A 53 -12.00 9.93 8.63
CA LYS A 53 -10.93 8.92 8.63
C LYS A 53 -11.42 7.55 9.07
N LEU A 54 -12.22 7.48 10.14
CA LEU A 54 -12.75 6.23 10.67
C LEU A 54 -13.64 5.52 9.62
N VAL A 55 -14.56 6.25 8.99
CA VAL A 55 -15.45 5.70 7.95
C VAL A 55 -14.66 5.22 6.74
N ALA A 56 -13.67 6.01 6.28
CA ALA A 56 -12.79 5.64 5.17
C ALA A 56 -11.98 4.37 5.50
N TYR A 57 -11.47 4.25 6.72
CA TYR A 57 -10.75 3.08 7.20
C TYR A 57 -11.63 1.82 7.21
N ILE A 58 -12.85 1.93 7.73
CA ILE A 58 -13.82 0.81 7.78
C ILE A 58 -14.18 0.35 6.36
N MET A 59 -14.52 1.27 5.45
CA MET A 59 -14.83 0.91 4.06
C MET A 59 -13.62 0.30 3.34
N SER A 60 -12.41 0.78 3.61
CA SER A 60 -11.18 0.20 3.08
C SER A 60 -11.00 -1.24 3.55
N ILE A 61 -11.15 -1.52 4.84
CA ILE A 61 -11.07 -2.89 5.38
C ILE A 61 -12.15 -3.78 4.80
N ILE A 62 -13.41 -3.32 4.75
CA ILE A 62 -14.52 -4.10 4.20
C ILE A 62 -14.24 -4.48 2.75
N TRP A 63 -13.68 -3.57 1.95
CA TRP A 63 -13.36 -3.87 0.55
C TRP A 63 -12.12 -4.75 0.42
N VAL A 64 -11.07 -4.48 1.20
CA VAL A 64 -9.78 -5.20 1.18
C VAL A 64 -9.93 -6.63 1.67
N VAL A 65 -10.77 -6.87 2.68
CA VAL A 65 -10.99 -8.19 3.29
C VAL A 65 -12.21 -8.88 2.69
N GLY A 66 -13.27 -8.14 2.38
CA GLY A 66 -14.51 -8.69 1.83
C GLY A 66 -14.32 -9.34 0.47
N VAL A 67 -13.48 -8.79 -0.40
CA VAL A 67 -13.20 -9.40 -1.71
C VAL A 67 -12.47 -10.75 -1.57
N PRO A 68 -11.36 -10.88 -0.81
CA PRO A 68 -10.74 -12.17 -0.51
C PRO A 68 -11.67 -13.17 0.19
N VAL A 69 -12.47 -12.73 1.16
CA VAL A 69 -13.41 -13.61 1.89
C VAL A 69 -14.52 -14.10 0.98
N LEU A 70 -15.08 -13.23 0.14
CA LEU A 70 -16.07 -13.59 -0.86
C LEU A 70 -15.48 -14.62 -1.84
N TYR A 71 -14.26 -14.38 -2.31
CA TYR A 71 -13.54 -15.30 -3.17
C TYR A 71 -13.33 -16.68 -2.51
N LEU A 72 -12.88 -16.71 -1.25
CA LEU A 72 -12.76 -17.96 -0.47
C LEU A 72 -14.10 -18.65 -0.29
N ALA A 73 -15.17 -17.92 0.02
CA ALA A 73 -16.50 -18.49 0.22
C ALA A 73 -17.01 -19.15 -1.06
N LEU A 74 -16.89 -18.46 -2.21
CA LEU A 74 -17.22 -19.01 -3.53
C LEU A 74 -16.42 -20.28 -3.84
N LEU A 75 -15.13 -20.29 -3.51
CA LEU A 75 -14.25 -21.44 -3.72
C LEU A 75 -14.58 -22.62 -2.81
N MET A 76 -14.88 -22.36 -1.54
CA MET A 76 -15.24 -23.39 -0.57
C MET A 76 -16.60 -24.01 -0.90
N LEU A 77 -17.57 -23.22 -1.35
CA LEU A 77 -18.86 -23.70 -1.83
C LEU A 77 -18.74 -24.50 -3.14
N GLY A 78 -17.82 -24.10 -4.03
CA GLY A 78 -17.54 -24.79 -5.29
C GLY A 78 -16.61 -26.00 -5.16
N ARG A 79 -16.03 -26.25 -3.97
CA ARG A 79 -14.98 -27.27 -3.76
C ARG A 79 -15.46 -28.69 -4.08
N GLU A 80 -16.68 -29.03 -3.68
CA GLU A 80 -17.24 -30.36 -3.96
C GLU A 80 -17.58 -30.54 -5.46
N ALA A 81 -18.04 -29.48 -6.13
CA ALA A 81 -18.30 -29.50 -7.57
C ALA A 81 -17.00 -29.62 -8.39
N LEU A 82 -15.92 -28.98 -7.94
CA LEU A 82 -14.58 -29.08 -8.52
C LEU A 82 -13.99 -30.49 -8.39
N LEU A 83 -14.12 -31.12 -7.21
CA LEU A 83 -13.68 -32.50 -6.97
C LEU A 83 -14.52 -33.52 -7.74
N ALA A 84 -15.81 -33.25 -7.93
CA ALA A 84 -16.73 -34.08 -8.71
C ALA A 84 -16.61 -33.87 -10.24
N GLY A 85 -15.72 -32.99 -10.71
CA GLY A 85 -15.53 -32.71 -12.14
C GLY A 85 -16.73 -32.05 -12.83
N ARG A 86 -17.68 -31.46 -12.07
CA ARG A 86 -18.87 -30.81 -12.60
C ARG A 86 -18.55 -29.36 -12.98
N GLN A 87 -18.66 -29.04 -14.26
CA GLN A 87 -18.51 -27.67 -14.74
C GLN A 87 -19.79 -26.88 -14.47
N THR A 88 -19.80 -26.09 -13.40
CA THR A 88 -20.86 -25.10 -13.15
C THR A 88 -20.45 -23.74 -13.72
N ALA A 89 -21.40 -22.82 -13.94
CA ALA A 89 -21.11 -21.47 -14.42
C ALA A 89 -20.09 -20.71 -13.54
N LEU A 90 -20.06 -21.01 -12.24
CA LEU A 90 -19.09 -20.49 -11.27
C LEU A 90 -17.69 -21.08 -11.47
N THR A 91 -17.61 -22.36 -11.86
CA THR A 91 -16.35 -23.04 -12.20
C THR A 91 -15.72 -22.45 -13.47
N MET A 92 -16.53 -22.11 -14.47
CA MET A 92 -16.09 -21.42 -15.69
C MET A 92 -15.55 -20.01 -15.41
N ALA A 93 -16.20 -19.26 -14.52
CA ALA A 93 -15.76 -17.92 -14.15
C ALA A 93 -14.42 -17.92 -13.37
N THR A 94 -14.20 -18.93 -12.53
CA THR A 94 -12.96 -19.10 -11.77
C THR A 94 -11.86 -19.82 -12.55
N TRP A 95 -12.21 -20.48 -13.68
CA TRP A 95 -11.28 -21.26 -14.52
C TRP A 95 -10.09 -20.47 -15.04
N ILE A 96 -10.29 -19.23 -15.44
CA ILE A 96 -9.18 -18.36 -15.87
C ILE A 96 -8.15 -18.17 -14.75
N LEU A 97 -8.58 -18.17 -13.49
CA LEU A 97 -7.72 -17.89 -12.34
C LEU A 97 -6.99 -19.14 -11.82
N TYR A 98 -7.66 -20.30 -11.74
CA TYR A 98 -7.04 -21.52 -11.20
C TYR A 98 -6.28 -22.36 -12.23
N LYS A 99 -6.37 -22.05 -13.53
CA LYS A 99 -5.77 -22.85 -14.62
C LYS A 99 -4.23 -22.92 -14.56
N GLU A 100 -3.59 -21.91 -14.02
CA GLU A 100 -2.12 -21.78 -13.99
C GLU A 100 -1.48 -22.36 -12.70
N TYR A 101 -2.29 -22.56 -11.66
CA TYR A 101 -1.83 -23.01 -10.35
C TYR A 101 -2.13 -24.49 -10.08
N LYS A 102 -1.29 -25.13 -9.26
CA LYS A 102 -1.53 -26.51 -8.80
C LYS A 102 -2.72 -26.53 -7.84
N LEU A 103 -3.63 -27.51 -7.99
CA LEU A 103 -4.80 -27.70 -7.10
C LEU A 103 -4.43 -27.79 -5.61
N ALA A 104 -3.20 -28.22 -5.26
CA ALA A 104 -2.72 -28.33 -3.88
C ALA A 104 -2.37 -26.97 -3.23
N VAL A 105 -2.22 -25.90 -4.01
CA VAL A 105 -1.78 -24.57 -3.53
C VAL A 105 -2.76 -23.47 -3.94
N PHE A 106 -4.07 -23.76 -3.91
CA PHE A 106 -5.12 -22.80 -4.30
C PHE A 106 -5.18 -21.55 -3.40
N TRP A 107 -4.69 -21.65 -2.15
CA TRP A 107 -4.58 -20.53 -1.22
C TRP A 107 -3.49 -19.52 -1.62
N TRP A 108 -2.60 -19.90 -2.54
CA TRP A 108 -1.56 -19.00 -3.04
C TRP A 108 -2.12 -17.78 -3.76
N GLU A 109 -3.18 -17.95 -4.54
CA GLU A 109 -3.89 -16.85 -5.22
C GLU A 109 -4.40 -15.83 -4.21
N LEU A 110 -4.86 -16.30 -3.04
CA LEU A 110 -5.28 -15.42 -1.95
C LEU A 110 -4.10 -14.62 -1.39
N VAL A 111 -2.92 -15.24 -1.26
CA VAL A 111 -1.71 -14.58 -0.79
C VAL A 111 -1.23 -13.54 -1.79
N GLU A 112 -1.29 -13.83 -3.09
CA GLU A 112 -0.98 -12.84 -4.14
C GLU A 112 -1.95 -11.67 -4.14
N LEU A 113 -3.25 -11.96 -4.00
CA LEU A 113 -4.29 -10.93 -3.91
C LEU A 113 -4.07 -10.06 -2.67
N LEU A 114 -3.88 -10.67 -1.49
CA LEU A 114 -3.62 -9.96 -0.24
C LEU A 114 -2.34 -9.13 -0.33
N ARG A 115 -1.26 -9.65 -0.91
CA ARG A 115 -0.02 -8.89 -1.14
C ARG A 115 -0.29 -7.63 -1.94
N ARG A 116 -1.04 -7.76 -3.04
CA ARG A 116 -1.40 -6.62 -3.89
C ARG A 116 -2.24 -5.60 -3.13
N GLN A 117 -3.15 -6.06 -2.30
CA GLN A 117 -3.98 -5.20 -1.46
C GLN A 117 -3.17 -4.51 -0.35
N VAL A 118 -2.19 -5.17 0.26
CA VAL A 118 -1.31 -4.54 1.27
C VAL A 118 -0.39 -3.51 0.61
N LEU A 119 0.22 -3.83 -0.53
CA LEU A 119 1.08 -2.90 -1.28
C LEU A 119 0.34 -1.66 -1.77
N THR A 120 -0.95 -1.76 -2.05
CA THR A 120 -1.76 -0.61 -2.51
C THR A 120 -2.46 0.10 -1.35
N GLY A 121 -3.05 -0.65 -0.41
CA GLY A 121 -3.84 -0.12 0.70
C GLY A 121 -3.04 0.30 1.92
N ALA A 122 -2.12 -0.54 2.41
CA ALA A 122 -1.35 -0.24 3.63
C ALA A 122 -0.29 0.84 3.39
N VAL A 123 0.39 0.77 2.23
CA VAL A 123 1.41 1.75 1.82
C VAL A 123 0.84 3.17 1.72
N ALA A 124 -0.41 3.30 1.31
CA ALA A 124 -1.05 4.60 1.13
C ALA A 124 -1.81 5.08 2.38
N LEU A 125 -1.87 4.27 3.43
CA LEU A 125 -2.31 4.69 4.76
C LEU A 125 -1.19 5.34 5.59
N ILE A 126 0.07 5.09 5.22
CA ILE A 126 1.22 5.65 5.91
C ILE A 126 1.36 7.12 5.49
N PRO A 127 1.33 8.08 6.43
CA PRO A 127 1.42 9.49 6.13
C PRO A 127 2.78 9.82 5.48
N GLU A 128 2.80 10.83 4.59
CA GLU A 128 3.99 11.17 3.78
C GLU A 128 5.21 11.54 4.63
N GLU A 129 4.99 11.99 5.87
CA GLU A 129 6.04 12.26 6.87
C GLU A 129 6.89 11.01 7.20
N ASN A 130 6.34 9.80 7.04
CA ASN A 130 7.03 8.53 7.31
C ASN A 130 7.44 7.79 6.02
N ALA A 131 7.94 8.51 5.02
CA ALA A 131 8.34 7.96 3.72
C ALA A 131 9.35 6.80 3.84
N LEU A 132 10.33 6.88 4.74
CA LEU A 132 11.32 5.83 4.96
C LEU A 132 10.68 4.53 5.46
N GLN A 133 9.77 4.61 6.44
CA GLN A 133 9.06 3.44 6.98
C GLN A 133 8.20 2.76 5.91
N ARG A 134 7.55 3.56 5.06
CA ARG A 134 6.76 3.09 3.92
C ARG A 134 7.61 2.30 2.92
N LEU A 135 8.80 2.81 2.58
CA LEU A 135 9.73 2.14 1.67
C LEU A 135 10.29 0.85 2.26
N LEU A 136 10.68 0.87 3.54
CA LEU A 136 11.18 -0.32 4.25
C LEU A 136 10.13 -1.42 4.31
N LEU A 137 8.88 -1.08 4.65
CA LEU A 137 7.77 -2.05 4.68
C LEU A 137 7.54 -2.68 3.30
N ALA A 138 7.57 -1.87 2.23
CA ALA A 138 7.43 -2.38 0.87
C ALA A 138 8.55 -3.37 0.50
N ILE A 139 9.80 -3.05 0.85
CA ILE A 139 10.95 -3.94 0.63
C ILE A 139 10.78 -5.25 1.41
N THR A 140 10.42 -5.19 2.70
CA THR A 140 10.19 -6.38 3.52
C THR A 140 9.09 -7.27 2.95
N LEU A 141 7.98 -6.69 2.49
CA LEU A 141 6.88 -7.45 1.88
C LEU A 141 7.28 -8.12 0.57
N ILE A 142 8.11 -7.48 -0.25
CA ILE A 142 8.62 -8.06 -1.50
C ILE A 142 9.60 -9.19 -1.22
N LEU A 143 10.51 -9.02 -0.27
CA LEU A 143 11.42 -10.08 0.16
C LEU A 143 10.66 -11.28 0.72
N LEU A 144 9.68 -11.05 1.59
CA LEU A 144 8.82 -12.10 2.11
C LEU A 144 8.12 -12.86 0.97
N HIS A 145 7.53 -12.14 0.01
CA HIS A 145 6.89 -12.78 -1.13
C HIS A 145 7.87 -13.61 -1.97
N MET A 146 9.07 -13.09 -2.24
CA MET A 146 10.13 -13.84 -2.92
C MET A 146 10.50 -15.13 -2.20
N THR A 147 10.68 -15.07 -0.87
CA THR A 147 10.98 -16.29 -0.08
C THR A 147 9.84 -17.31 -0.16
N THR A 148 8.60 -16.85 -0.10
CA THR A 148 7.43 -17.73 -0.20
C THR A 148 7.29 -18.34 -1.60
N LEU A 149 7.62 -17.61 -2.67
CA LEU A 149 7.65 -18.13 -4.05
C LEU A 149 8.67 -19.25 -4.21
N LEU A 150 9.88 -19.08 -3.66
CA LEU A 150 10.94 -20.08 -3.71
C LEU A 150 10.61 -21.33 -2.88
N TYR A 151 9.93 -21.15 -1.74
CA TYR A 151 9.57 -22.25 -0.85
C TYR A 151 8.41 -23.08 -1.39
N PHE A 152 7.31 -22.43 -1.82
CA PHE A 152 6.09 -23.14 -2.19
C PHE A 152 6.04 -23.56 -3.67
N LYS A 153 6.84 -22.95 -4.56
CA LYS A 153 6.85 -23.19 -6.02
C LYS A 153 5.43 -23.43 -6.58
N PRO A 154 4.54 -22.42 -6.44
CA PRO A 154 3.11 -22.56 -6.68
C PRO A 154 2.76 -22.78 -8.16
N TYR A 155 3.60 -22.27 -9.07
CA TYR A 155 3.39 -22.35 -10.51
C TYR A 155 3.57 -23.77 -11.04
N LYS A 156 2.72 -24.14 -12.01
CA LYS A 156 2.80 -25.45 -12.68
C LYS A 156 3.92 -25.51 -13.72
N ARG A 157 4.27 -24.37 -14.31
CA ARG A 157 5.34 -24.21 -15.32
C ARG A 157 6.50 -23.44 -14.70
N GLU A 158 7.73 -23.88 -14.98
CA GLU A 158 8.93 -23.22 -14.46
C GLU A 158 9.17 -21.85 -15.10
N ASP A 159 8.78 -21.68 -16.37
CA ASP A 159 8.85 -20.41 -17.09
C ASP A 159 8.11 -19.28 -16.35
N ASP A 160 6.89 -19.57 -15.85
CA ASP A 160 6.06 -18.61 -15.12
C ASP A 160 6.70 -18.25 -13.77
N SER A 161 7.34 -19.22 -13.11
CA SER A 161 8.09 -19.00 -11.88
C SER A 161 9.31 -18.10 -12.10
N VAL A 162 10.02 -18.24 -13.23
CA VAL A 162 11.15 -17.39 -13.59
C VAL A 162 10.68 -15.96 -13.85
N VAL A 163 9.61 -15.78 -14.61
CA VAL A 163 9.01 -14.46 -14.89
C VAL A 163 8.57 -13.77 -13.59
N ALA A 164 7.88 -14.49 -12.71
CA ALA A 164 7.47 -13.96 -11.40
C ALA A 164 8.68 -13.55 -10.53
N THR A 165 9.76 -14.35 -10.56
CA THR A 165 11.00 -14.05 -9.82
C THR A 165 11.68 -12.80 -10.37
N ILE A 166 11.78 -12.67 -11.70
CA ILE A 166 12.36 -11.49 -12.36
C ILE A 166 11.53 -10.24 -12.05
N ALA A 167 10.20 -10.33 -12.14
CA ALA A 167 9.32 -9.21 -11.83
C ALA A 167 9.49 -8.72 -10.38
N ASN A 168 9.60 -9.63 -9.42
CA ASN A 168 9.86 -9.27 -8.03
C ASN A 168 11.26 -8.70 -7.80
N LEU A 169 12.27 -9.19 -8.52
CA LEU A 169 13.62 -8.63 -8.49
C LEU A 169 13.65 -7.18 -9.04
N LEU A 170 12.93 -6.92 -10.13
CA LEU A 170 12.76 -5.57 -10.69
C LEU A 170 12.03 -4.64 -9.72
N LEU A 171 10.99 -5.13 -9.04
CA LEU A 171 10.31 -4.33 -8.02
C LEU A 171 11.26 -4.00 -6.87
N LEU A 172 12.02 -4.98 -6.38
CA LEU A 172 13.00 -4.77 -5.32
C LEU A 172 14.05 -3.73 -5.72
N SER A 173 14.57 -3.76 -6.95
CA SER A 173 15.55 -2.77 -7.42
C SER A 173 14.98 -1.36 -7.47
N VAL A 174 13.72 -1.20 -7.91
CA VAL A 174 13.02 0.10 -7.91
C VAL A 174 12.85 0.64 -6.48
N PHE A 175 12.41 -0.19 -5.53
CA PHE A 175 12.26 0.24 -4.14
C PHE A 175 13.60 0.56 -3.47
N MET A 176 14.66 -0.19 -3.78
CA MET A 176 16.01 0.11 -3.30
C MET A 176 16.53 1.44 -3.85
N LEU A 177 16.30 1.73 -5.13
CA LEU A 177 16.65 3.01 -5.74
C LEU A 177 15.88 4.17 -5.09
N ALA A 178 14.57 3.99 -4.87
CA ALA A 178 13.74 4.99 -4.19
C ALA A 178 14.23 5.28 -2.76
N LEU A 179 14.63 4.23 -2.02
CA LEU A 179 15.23 4.38 -0.69
C LEU A 179 16.55 5.14 -0.75
N LEU A 180 17.41 4.84 -1.72
CA LEU A 180 18.69 5.54 -1.89
C LEU A 180 18.50 7.02 -2.20
N VAL A 181 17.57 7.35 -3.10
CA VAL A 181 17.22 8.74 -3.41
C VAL A 181 16.70 9.46 -2.17
N LYS A 182 15.85 8.80 -1.38
CA LYS A 182 15.30 9.40 -0.16
C LYS A 182 16.37 9.66 0.90
N ILE A 183 17.29 8.72 1.10
CA ILE A 183 18.43 8.89 2.02
C ILE A 183 19.33 10.04 1.56
N TYR A 184 19.61 10.15 0.26
CA TYR A 184 20.42 11.23 -0.28
C TYR A 184 19.78 12.60 -0.08
N ASP A 185 18.46 12.69 -0.32
CA ASP A 185 17.66 13.90 -0.08
C ASP A 185 17.71 14.33 1.39
N ASP A 186 17.48 13.39 2.32
CA ASP A 186 17.50 13.67 3.76
C ASP A 186 18.90 14.16 4.22
N VAL A 187 19.99 13.54 3.73
CA VAL A 187 21.37 13.99 4.04
C VAL A 187 21.68 15.35 3.44
N ALA A 188 21.20 15.64 2.23
CA ALA A 188 21.41 16.93 1.60
C ALA A 188 20.71 18.05 2.37
N VAL A 189 19.50 17.80 2.88
CA VAL A 189 18.76 18.75 3.74
C VAL A 189 19.52 19.00 5.04
N GLU A 190 19.96 17.95 5.74
CA GLU A 190 20.70 18.09 7.01
C GLU A 190 21.99 18.91 6.83
N SER A 191 22.74 18.67 5.76
CA SER A 191 23.94 19.47 5.45
C SER A 191 23.66 20.94 5.16
N SER A 192 22.48 21.26 4.63
CA SER A 192 22.08 22.64 4.36
C SER A 192 21.67 23.40 5.64
N GLU A 193 21.06 22.70 6.60
CA GLU A 193 20.69 23.26 7.90
C GLU A 193 21.92 23.56 8.76
N GLU A 194 22.91 22.65 8.78
CA GLU A 194 24.19 22.87 9.46
C GLU A 194 24.93 24.10 8.92
N LEU A 195 24.99 24.25 7.59
CA LEU A 195 25.62 25.42 6.95
C LEU A 195 24.88 26.72 7.30
N ALA A 196 23.54 26.70 7.30
CA ALA A 196 22.74 27.85 7.66
C ALA A 196 22.94 28.26 9.13
N ALA A 197 23.03 27.28 10.04
CA ALA A 197 23.29 27.51 11.46
C ALA A 197 24.68 28.12 11.71
N GLU A 198 25.70 27.65 10.99
CA GLU A 198 27.07 28.18 11.09
C GLU A 198 27.16 29.64 10.57
N VAL A 199 26.51 29.95 9.45
CA VAL A 199 26.46 31.32 8.90
C VAL A 199 25.72 32.28 9.84
N LEU A 200 24.58 31.87 10.40
CA LEU A 200 23.81 32.71 11.32
C LEU A 200 24.50 32.89 12.68
N GLY A 201 25.19 31.86 13.19
CA GLY A 201 25.96 31.94 14.44
C GLY A 201 27.20 32.84 14.36
N GLY A 202 27.73 33.07 13.16
CA GLY A 202 28.89 33.96 12.93
C GLY A 202 28.57 35.45 12.80
N ILE A 203 27.29 35.86 12.84
CA ILE A 203 26.85 37.26 12.66
C ILE A 203 26.63 37.99 14.01
N GLN A 204 26.95 37.35 15.14
CA GLN A 204 26.77 37.91 16.49
C GLN A 204 28.10 38.12 17.23
#